data_AF-A0A0W8JIA2-F1
#
_entry.id   AF-A0A0W8JIA2-F1
#
_cell.length_a   1.000
_cell.length_b   1.000
_cell.length_c   1.000
_cell.angle_alpha   90.00
_cell.angle_beta   90.00
_cell.angle_gamma   90.00
#
_symmetry.space_group_name_H-M   'P 1'
#
loop_
_entity.id
_entity.type
_entity.pdbx_description
1 polymer ?
#
loop_
_entity_poly.entity_id
_entity_poly.type
_entity_poly.pdbx_seq_one_letter_code
_entity_poly.pdbx_strand_id
1 'polypeptide(L)'
;MLVWDKQAITQGQWWRIVTGNFTHTNTTHLAMNLIALWLITLIFRPSVRALWQQLLLLSLLIGIGLFWSDLDFYVGLSGTLHGLFASFALSEALQGRKSSWLLVVGVCGKVIWEQCFGASEATQALIEAPVAIQAHLLGLAGGLLFGFSTRIKAYLGSVGLFKI
;
A
#
# COMPACT_ATOMS: atom_id res chain seq x y z
N MET A 1 5.03 4.83 21.93
CA MET A 1 4.32 5.35 20.74
C MET A 1 4.78 4.54 19.52
N LEU A 2 3.88 4.10 18.63
CA LEU A 2 4.20 3.20 17.50
C LEU A 2 4.36 3.93 16.14
N VAL A 3 4.11 5.24 16.14
CA VAL A 3 4.22 6.16 15.01
C VAL A 3 5.56 6.01 14.30
N TRP A 4 5.55 6.08 12.96
CA TRP A 4 6.78 6.20 12.18
C TRP A 4 7.38 7.57 12.48
N ASP A 5 8.55 7.58 13.10
CA ASP A 5 9.25 8.77 13.57
C ASP A 5 10.69 8.65 13.11
N LYS A 6 11.10 9.54 12.20
CA LYS A 6 12.39 9.47 11.52
C LYS A 6 13.55 9.46 12.52
N GLN A 7 13.50 10.35 13.51
CA GLN A 7 14.54 10.47 14.53
C GLN A 7 14.58 9.22 15.42
N ALA A 8 13.44 8.76 15.93
CA ALA A 8 13.37 7.58 16.79
C ALA A 8 13.88 6.32 16.06
N ILE A 9 13.61 6.17 14.76
CA ILE A 9 14.12 5.04 13.99
C ILE A 9 15.65 5.12 13.85
N THR A 10 16.21 6.30 13.58
CA THR A 10 17.69 6.47 13.54
C THR A 10 18.36 6.17 14.88
N GLN A 11 17.61 6.27 15.99
CA GLN A 11 18.04 5.92 17.34
C GLN A 11 17.81 4.45 17.72
N GLY A 12 17.46 3.58 16.77
CA GLY A 12 17.33 2.14 16.99
C GLY A 12 15.91 1.62 17.17
N GLN A 13 14.88 2.47 17.08
CA GLN A 13 13.48 2.04 17.19
C GLN A 13 12.93 1.48 15.86
N TRP A 14 13.63 0.53 15.25
CA TRP A 14 13.38 0.04 13.89
C TRP A 14 12.00 -0.58 13.67
N TRP A 15 11.34 -1.08 14.72
CA TRP A 15 9.96 -1.57 14.61
C TRP A 15 9.00 -0.52 14.05
N ARG A 16 9.27 0.77 14.28
CA ARG A 16 8.46 1.90 13.79
C ARG A 16 8.39 2.00 12.26
N ILE A 17 9.36 1.42 11.56
CA ILE A 17 9.33 1.28 10.09
C ILE A 17 8.04 0.58 9.66
N VAL A 18 7.68 -0.51 10.36
CA VAL A 18 6.47 -1.27 10.05
C VAL A 18 5.29 -0.78 10.88
N THR A 19 5.44 -0.64 12.20
CA THR A 19 4.31 -0.34 13.11
C THR A 19 3.67 1.02 12.87
N GLY A 20 4.40 1.99 12.29
CA GLY A 20 3.84 3.29 11.95
C GLY A 20 2.68 3.21 10.94
N ASN A 21 2.72 2.24 10.02
CA ASN A 21 1.63 1.97 9.06
C ASN A 21 0.34 1.47 9.74
N PHE A 22 0.43 0.98 10.98
CA PHE A 22 -0.69 0.46 11.76
C PHE A 22 -1.13 1.41 12.87
N THR A 23 -0.49 2.58 12.96
CA THR A 23 -0.90 3.65 13.87
C THR A 23 -1.84 4.60 13.13
N HIS A 24 -2.80 5.19 13.82
CA HIS A 24 -3.76 6.14 13.24
C HIS A 24 -3.89 7.35 14.15
N THR A 25 -4.25 8.49 13.55
CA THR A 25 -4.48 9.75 14.27
C THR A 25 -5.73 9.69 15.15
N ASN A 26 -6.82 9.16 14.61
CA ASN A 26 -8.09 9.03 15.30
C ASN A 26 -8.87 7.78 14.85
N THR A 27 -10.01 7.53 15.48
CA THR A 27 -10.88 6.37 15.20
C THR A 27 -11.48 6.42 13.80
N THR A 28 -11.79 7.60 13.28
CA THR A 28 -12.28 7.80 11.91
C THR A 28 -11.25 7.32 10.88
N HIS A 29 -9.98 7.72 11.06
CA HIS A 29 -8.88 7.29 10.20
C HIS A 29 -8.68 5.76 10.25
N LEU A 30 -8.76 5.15 11.44
CA LEU A 30 -8.71 3.69 11.58
C LEU A 30 -9.89 3.02 10.84
N ALA A 31 -11.12 3.49 11.08
CA ALA A 31 -12.33 2.93 10.48
C ALA A 31 -12.30 3.00 8.94
N MET A 32 -11.91 4.14 8.38
CA MET A 32 -11.76 4.31 6.93
C MET A 32 -10.78 3.30 6.34
N ASN A 33 -9.63 3.09 6.99
CA ASN A 33 -8.64 2.12 6.53
C ASN A 33 -9.13 0.67 6.69
N LEU A 34 -9.85 0.33 7.77
CA LEU A 34 -10.42 -1.00 7.94
C LEU A 34 -11.52 -1.30 6.91
N ILE A 35 -12.36 -0.32 6.58
CA ILE A 35 -13.36 -0.43 5.51
C ILE A 35 -12.67 -0.64 4.16
N ALA A 36 -11.63 0.14 3.85
CA ALA A 36 -10.86 -0.04 2.62
C ALA A 36 -10.20 -1.43 2.54
N LEU A 37 -9.60 -1.91 3.63
CA LEU A 37 -9.03 -3.26 3.71
C LEU A 37 -10.10 -4.33 3.47
N TRP A 38 -11.27 -4.18 4.09
CA TRP A 38 -12.40 -5.09 3.91
C TRP A 38 -12.90 -5.10 2.46
N LEU A 39 -13.04 -3.93 1.82
CA LEU A 39 -13.41 -3.85 0.40
C LEU A 39 -12.37 -4.51 -0.51
N ILE A 40 -11.07 -4.32 -0.25
CA ILE A 40 -9.98 -4.98 -0.99
C ILE A 40 -10.12 -6.51 -0.87
N THR A 41 -10.35 -7.03 0.34
CA THR A 41 -10.48 -8.49 0.53
C THR A 41 -11.77 -9.05 -0.07
N LEU A 42 -12.85 -8.27 -0.13
CA LEU A 42 -14.09 -8.66 -0.81
C LEU A 42 -13.95 -8.70 -2.34
N ILE A 43 -13.30 -7.69 -2.93
CA ILE A 43 -13.15 -7.55 -4.39
C ILE A 43 -12.20 -8.63 -4.93
N PHE A 44 -11.03 -8.76 -4.32
CA PHE A 44 -9.95 -9.60 -4.87
C PHE A 44 -9.88 -10.99 -4.24
N ARG A 45 -10.51 -11.20 -3.08
CA ARG A 45 -10.53 -12.47 -2.33
C ARG A 45 -9.16 -13.16 -2.25
N PRO A 46 -8.09 -12.45 -1.84
CA PRO A 46 -6.76 -13.05 -1.74
C PRO A 46 -6.77 -14.15 -0.67
N SER A 47 -5.88 -15.13 -0.80
CA SER A 47 -5.62 -16.05 0.30
C SER A 47 -5.08 -15.27 1.51
N VAL A 48 -5.41 -15.75 2.72
CA VAL A 48 -4.93 -15.15 3.98
C VAL A 48 -3.41 -14.96 3.97
N ARG A 49 -2.68 -15.97 3.47
CA ARG A 49 -1.23 -15.91 3.33
C ARG A 49 -0.78 -14.78 2.40
N ALA A 50 -1.37 -14.67 1.21
CA ALA A 50 -1.01 -13.62 0.25
C ALA A 50 -1.30 -12.22 0.79
N LEU A 51 -2.46 -12.05 1.46
CA LEU A 51 -2.84 -10.80 2.09
C LEU A 51 -1.81 -10.37 3.15
N TRP A 52 -1.51 -11.23 4.12
CA TRP A 52 -0.56 -10.89 5.19
C TRP A 52 0.86 -10.65 4.68
N GLN A 53 1.32 -11.45 3.71
CA GLN A 53 2.63 -11.26 3.10
C GLN A 53 2.74 -9.89 2.43
N GLN A 54 1.78 -9.53 1.57
CA GLN A 54 1.82 -8.24 0.89
C GLN A 54 1.60 -7.08 1.85
N LEU A 55 0.70 -7.21 2.85
CA LEU A 55 0.48 -6.20 3.88
C LEU A 55 1.78 -5.84 4.59
N LEU A 56 2.53 -6.84 5.04
CA LEU A 56 3.81 -6.63 5.75
C LEU A 56 4.91 -6.12 4.82
N LEU A 57 5.07 -6.69 3.63
CA LEU A 57 6.11 -6.28 2.68
C LEU A 57 5.90 -4.87 2.17
N LEU A 58 4.66 -4.47 1.87
CA LEU A 58 4.33 -3.10 1.47
C LEU A 58 4.55 -2.12 2.63
N SER A 59 4.13 -2.47 3.84
CA SER A 59 4.36 -1.61 5.02
C SER A 59 5.85 -1.41 5.29
N LEU A 60 6.66 -2.45 5.12
CA LEU A 60 8.11 -2.39 5.21
C LEU A 60 8.70 -1.50 4.10
N LEU A 61 8.28 -1.71 2.85
CA LEU A 61 8.75 -0.93 1.69
C LEU A 61 8.43 0.56 1.87
N ILE A 62 7.21 0.88 2.30
CA ILE A 62 6.78 2.26 2.57
C ILE A 62 7.61 2.84 3.71
N GLY A 63 7.69 2.14 4.84
CA GLY A 63 8.45 2.61 6.01
C GLY A 63 9.92 2.85 5.71
N ILE A 64 10.53 2.05 4.84
CA ILE A 64 11.90 2.27 4.36
C ILE A 64 11.93 3.45 3.38
N GLY A 65 11.05 3.46 2.38
CA GLY A 65 11.03 4.50 1.34
C GLY A 65 10.81 5.92 1.90
N LEU A 66 10.04 6.04 2.98
CA LEU A 66 9.79 7.32 3.65
C LEU A 66 11.05 7.97 4.26
N PHE A 67 12.15 7.25 4.46
CA PHE A 67 13.42 7.85 4.90
C PHE A 67 13.94 8.94 3.95
N TRP A 68 13.66 8.78 2.66
CA TRP A 68 14.05 9.71 1.62
C TRP A 68 12.98 10.76 1.31
N SER A 69 11.94 10.84 2.13
CA SER A 69 10.97 11.93 2.09
C SER A 69 11.29 13.01 3.14
N ASP A 70 10.62 14.15 2.99
CA ASP A 70 10.69 15.29 3.92
C ASP A 70 9.77 15.13 5.14
N LEU A 71 9.20 13.94 5.36
CA LEU A 71 8.35 13.66 6.52
C LEU A 71 9.18 13.32 7.76
N ASP A 72 8.84 13.95 8.89
CA ASP A 72 9.37 13.58 10.21
C ASP A 72 8.50 12.50 10.89
N PHE A 73 7.19 12.57 10.68
CA PHE A 73 6.20 11.67 11.26
C PHE A 73 5.29 11.08 10.19
N TYR A 74 4.92 9.81 10.37
CA TYR A 74 3.93 9.14 9.52
C TYR A 74 3.07 8.15 10.31
N VAL A 75 1.78 8.16 9.99
CA VAL A 75 0.77 7.23 10.48
C VAL A 75 -0.20 6.88 9.36
N GLY A 76 -0.85 5.73 9.47
CA GLY A 76 -1.94 5.31 8.61
C GLY A 76 -1.59 4.11 7.75
N LEU A 77 -2.60 3.31 7.44
CA LEU A 77 -2.47 2.10 6.61
C LEU A 77 -2.67 2.41 5.12
N SER A 78 -3.13 3.61 4.79
CA SER A 78 -3.61 3.96 3.46
C SER A 78 -2.57 3.72 2.36
N GLY A 79 -1.28 4.01 2.59
CA GLY A 79 -0.21 3.68 1.63
C GLY A 79 -0.16 2.19 1.31
N THR A 80 -0.15 1.34 2.35
CA THR A 80 -0.20 -0.12 2.20
C THR A 80 -1.45 -0.57 1.46
N LEU A 81 -2.62 0.05 1.72
CA LEU A 81 -3.87 -0.29 1.04
C LEU A 81 -3.86 0.05 -0.45
N HIS A 82 -3.25 1.19 -0.84
CA HIS A 82 -3.05 1.51 -2.27
C HIS A 82 -2.18 0.45 -2.94
N GLY A 83 -1.13 -0.02 -2.27
CA GLY A 83 -0.28 -1.09 -2.77
C GLY A 83 -0.99 -2.43 -2.88
N LEU A 84 -1.78 -2.82 -1.88
CA LEU A 84 -2.59 -4.05 -1.94
C LEU A 84 -3.58 -4.01 -3.09
N PHE A 85 -4.30 -2.89 -3.23
CA PHE A 85 -5.27 -2.69 -4.30
C PHE A 85 -4.58 -2.77 -5.68
N ALA A 86 -3.47 -2.05 -5.87
CA ALA A 86 -2.73 -2.04 -7.13
C ALA A 86 -2.15 -3.43 -7.48
N SER A 87 -1.59 -4.12 -6.49
CA SER A 87 -1.02 -5.47 -6.67
C SER A 87 -2.07 -6.48 -7.10
N PHE A 88 -3.19 -6.56 -6.38
CA PHE A 88 -4.23 -7.52 -6.71
C PHE A 88 -4.95 -7.16 -8.01
N ALA A 89 -5.25 -5.88 -8.25
CA ALA A 89 -5.86 -5.43 -9.50
C ALA A 89 -4.99 -5.75 -10.71
N LEU A 90 -3.69 -5.45 -10.64
CA LEU A 90 -2.76 -5.74 -11.73
C LEU A 90 -2.58 -7.26 -11.92
N SER A 91 -2.46 -8.01 -10.83
CA SER A 91 -2.34 -9.48 -10.90
C SER A 91 -3.56 -10.10 -11.58
N GLU A 92 -4.78 -9.70 -11.26
CA GLU A 92 -5.99 -10.18 -11.93
C GLU A 92 -6.05 -9.76 -13.41
N ALA A 93 -5.69 -8.51 -13.71
CA ALA A 93 -5.67 -7.98 -15.07
C ALA A 93 -4.71 -8.76 -15.96
N LEU A 94 -3.50 -9.03 -15.47
CA LEU A 94 -2.47 -9.83 -16.16
C LEU A 94 -2.82 -11.32 -16.27
N GLN A 95 -3.71 -11.82 -15.41
CA GLN A 95 -4.23 -13.20 -15.47
C GLN A 95 -5.51 -13.34 -16.31
N GLY A 96 -5.91 -12.27 -17.02
CA GLY A 96 -6.96 -12.32 -18.04
C GLY A 96 -8.28 -11.67 -17.65
N ARG A 97 -8.46 -11.21 -16.39
CA ARG A 97 -9.65 -10.43 -16.01
C ARG A 97 -9.53 -8.99 -16.49
N LYS A 98 -9.88 -8.76 -17.76
CA LYS A 98 -9.70 -7.45 -18.44
C LYS A 98 -10.34 -6.27 -17.70
N SER A 99 -11.47 -6.47 -17.01
CA SER A 99 -12.13 -5.42 -16.24
C SER A 99 -11.26 -4.87 -15.10
N SER A 100 -10.32 -5.64 -14.56
CA SER A 100 -9.41 -5.18 -13.50
C SER A 100 -8.43 -4.11 -13.98
N TRP A 101 -8.22 -3.93 -15.29
CA TRP A 101 -7.47 -2.78 -15.82
C TRP A 101 -8.11 -1.44 -15.45
N LEU A 102 -9.44 -1.36 -15.37
CA LEU A 102 -10.11 -0.14 -14.92
C LEU A 102 -9.73 0.21 -13.48
N LEU A 103 -9.58 -0.80 -12.62
CA LEU A 103 -9.15 -0.61 -11.23
C LEU A 103 -7.68 -0.15 -11.17
N VAL A 104 -6.80 -0.74 -12.00
CA VAL A 104 -5.39 -0.31 -12.12
C VAL A 104 -5.29 1.14 -12.58
N VAL A 105 -6.01 1.51 -13.63
CA VAL A 105 -6.04 2.90 -14.14
C VAL A 105 -6.60 3.84 -13.09
N GLY A 106 -7.68 3.45 -12.41
CA GLY A 106 -8.31 4.23 -11.34
C GLY A 106 -7.36 4.53 -10.19
N VAL A 107 -6.66 3.52 -9.66
CA VAL A 107 -5.71 3.73 -8.54
C VAL A 107 -4.48 4.54 -8.98
N CYS A 108 -3.96 4.30 -10.19
CA CYS A 108 -2.86 5.10 -10.74
C CYS A 108 -3.28 6.57 -10.90
N GLY A 109 -4.42 6.82 -11.54
CA GLY A 109 -4.95 8.16 -11.76
C GLY A 109 -5.20 8.90 -10.44
N LYS A 110 -5.76 8.22 -9.45
CA LYS A 110 -5.97 8.78 -8.11
C LYS A 110 -4.65 9.20 -7.45
N VAL A 111 -3.62 8.34 -7.46
CA VAL A 111 -2.35 8.65 -6.79
C VAL A 111 -1.58 9.73 -7.55
N ILE A 112 -1.59 9.71 -8.88
CA ILE A 112 -1.00 10.77 -9.71
C ILE A 112 -1.69 12.11 -9.41
N TRP A 113 -3.02 12.11 -9.33
CA TRP A 113 -3.78 13.31 -8.96
C TRP A 113 -3.30 13.88 -7.61
N GLU A 114 -3.14 13.04 -6.59
CA GLU A 114 -2.64 13.49 -5.30
C GLU A 114 -1.21 14.05 -5.36
N GLN A 115 -0.34 13.49 -6.21
CA GLN A 115 1.02 14.04 -6.38
C GLN A 115 1.00 15.42 -7.05
N CYS A 116 0.07 15.66 -7.99
CA CYS A 116 0.00 16.91 -8.73
C CYS A 116 -0.78 18.01 -8.01
N PHE A 117 -1.84 17.65 -7.28
CA PHE A 117 -2.83 18.58 -6.76
C PHE A 117 -3.02 18.51 -5.24
N GLY A 118 -2.33 17.58 -4.57
CA GLY A 118 -2.48 17.34 -3.13
C GLY A 118 -3.65 16.41 -2.79
N ALA A 119 -3.74 16.08 -1.51
CA ALA A 119 -4.79 15.21 -0.99
C ALA A 119 -6.09 15.99 -0.67
N SER A 120 -7.21 15.26 -0.61
CA SER A 120 -8.52 15.81 -0.26
C SER A 120 -8.50 16.54 1.09
N GLU A 121 -8.90 17.82 1.10
CA GLU A 121 -9.09 18.62 2.32
C GLU A 121 -10.10 17.97 3.27
N ALA A 122 -11.19 17.41 2.72
CA ALA A 122 -12.19 16.70 3.53
C ALA A 122 -11.59 15.48 4.23
N THR A 123 -10.69 14.74 3.56
CA THR A 123 -9.99 13.62 4.20
C THR A 123 -9.05 14.12 5.30
N GLN A 124 -8.28 15.17 5.04
CA GLN A 124 -7.37 15.77 6.03
C GLN A 124 -8.12 16.27 7.27
N ALA A 125 -9.30 16.88 7.08
CA ALA A 125 -10.17 17.31 8.17
C ALA A 125 -10.70 16.12 9.00
N LEU A 126 -11.11 15.03 8.36
CA LEU A 126 -11.61 13.83 9.05
C LEU A 126 -10.53 13.11 9.85
N ILE A 127 -9.29 13.07 9.35
CA ILE A 127 -8.17 12.39 10.02
C ILE A 127 -7.34 13.32 10.91
N GLU A 128 -7.68 14.62 10.94
CA GLU A 128 -7.00 15.66 11.73
C GLU A 128 -5.48 15.72 11.48
N ALA A 129 -5.06 15.41 10.24
CA ALA A 129 -3.66 15.39 9.85
C ALA A 129 -3.49 15.52 8.33
N PRO A 130 -2.32 16.00 7.88
CA PRO A 130 -1.94 15.93 6.48
C PRO A 130 -1.90 14.48 5.99
N VAL A 131 -2.33 14.25 4.77
CA VAL A 131 -2.21 12.93 4.13
C VAL A 131 -0.81 12.77 3.56
N ALA A 132 -0.11 11.70 3.96
CA ALA A 132 1.21 11.35 3.44
C ALA A 132 1.14 10.79 2.01
N ILE A 133 0.99 11.66 1.02
CA ILE A 133 0.87 11.28 -0.40
C ILE A 133 2.11 10.53 -0.92
N GLN A 134 3.28 10.70 -0.31
CA GLN A 134 4.50 9.95 -0.59
C GLN A 134 4.32 8.47 -0.25
N ALA A 135 3.64 8.16 0.85
CA ALA A 135 3.32 6.78 1.23
C ALA A 135 2.34 6.13 0.23
N HIS A 136 1.41 6.91 -0.34
CA HIS A 136 0.53 6.42 -1.40
C HIS A 136 1.29 6.09 -2.68
N LEU A 137 2.26 6.93 -3.08
CA LEU A 137 3.11 6.70 -4.25
C LEU A 137 4.00 5.47 -4.06
N LEU A 138 4.68 5.34 -2.92
CA LEU A 138 5.50 4.18 -2.57
C LEU A 138 4.67 2.90 -2.53
N GLY A 139 3.48 2.97 -1.93
CA GLY A 139 2.51 1.88 -1.90
C GLY A 139 2.09 1.45 -3.30
N LEU A 140 1.67 2.39 -4.14
CA LEU A 140 1.30 2.12 -5.54
C LEU A 140 2.45 1.45 -6.30
N ALA A 141 3.66 2.04 -6.25
CA ALA A 141 4.82 1.51 -6.95
C ALA A 141 5.16 0.08 -6.49
N GLY A 142 5.23 -0.15 -5.18
CA GLY A 142 5.46 -1.48 -4.61
C GLY A 142 4.36 -2.48 -4.98
N GLY A 143 3.10 -2.02 -4.99
CA GLY A 143 1.95 -2.81 -5.39
C GLY A 143 2.02 -3.26 -6.85
N LEU A 144 2.28 -2.34 -7.78
CA LEU A 144 2.44 -2.66 -9.20
C LEU A 144 3.61 -3.63 -9.43
N LEU A 145 4.73 -3.44 -8.74
CA LEU A 145 5.87 -4.37 -8.80
C LEU A 145 5.47 -5.78 -8.32
N PHE A 146 4.74 -5.89 -7.22
CA PHE A 146 4.26 -7.19 -6.72
C PHE A 146 3.25 -7.82 -7.66
N GLY A 147 2.28 -7.07 -8.18
CA GLY A 147 1.30 -7.55 -9.16
C GLY A 147 1.95 -8.02 -10.46
N PHE A 148 3.03 -7.37 -10.91
CA PHE A 148 3.81 -7.82 -12.06
C PHE A 148 4.61 -9.10 -11.76
N SER A 149 5.19 -9.20 -10.55
CA SER A 149 5.99 -10.36 -10.16
C SER A 149 5.19 -11.67 -10.13
N THR A 150 3.88 -11.62 -9.84
CA THR A 150 3.01 -12.82 -9.89
C THR A 150 2.87 -13.35 -11.32
N ARG A 151 2.82 -12.47 -12.32
CA ARG A 151 2.81 -12.86 -13.74
C ARG A 151 4.09 -13.56 -14.16
N ILE A 152 5.24 -13.07 -13.69
CA ILE A 152 6.55 -13.71 -13.95
C ILE A 152 6.57 -15.12 -13.35
N LYS A 153 6.16 -15.27 -12.08
CA LYS A 153 6.09 -16.59 -11.42
C LYS A 153 5.19 -17.55 -12.17
N ALA A 154 4.01 -17.10 -12.60
CA ALA A 154 3.09 -17.91 -13.40
C ALA A 154 3.71 -18.31 -14.76
N TYR A 155 4.39 -17.39 -15.44
CA TYR A 155 5.08 -17.68 -16.69
C TYR A 155 6.20 -18.71 -16.48
N LEU A 156 7.10 -18.49 -15.52
CA LEU A 156 8.23 -19.39 -15.23
C LEU A 156 7.75 -20.79 -14.79
N GLY A 157 6.64 -20.87 -14.06
CA GLY A 157 5.97 -22.14 -13.76
C GLY A 157 5.46 -22.84 -15.02
N SER A 158 4.87 -22.10 -15.96
CA SER A 158 4.35 -22.66 -17.23
C SER A 158 5.45 -23.20 -18.15
N VAL A 159 6.66 -22.64 -18.10
CA VAL A 159 7.82 -23.09 -18.90
C VAL A 159 8.73 -24.08 -18.15
N GLY A 160 8.29 -24.60 -16.99
CA GLY A 160 8.97 -25.68 -16.28
C GLY A 160 10.23 -25.29 -15.50
N LEU A 161 10.54 -23.99 -15.37
CA LEU A 161 11.73 -23.51 -14.64
C LEU A 161 11.64 -23.63 -13.11
N PHE A 162 10.51 -24.06 -12.56
CA PHE A 162 10.28 -24.25 -11.12
C PHE A 162 9.77 -25.65 -10.74
N LYS A 163 10.04 -26.68 -11.55
CA LYS A 163 9.89 -28.06 -11.08
C LYS A 163 11.03 -28.37 -10.10
N ILE A 164 10.83 -28.04 -8.82
CA ILE A 164 11.56 -28.66 -7.70
C ILE A 164 10.65 -29.74 -7.13
#